data_AF-A0A915N946-F1
#
_entry.id   AF-A0A915N946-F1
#
_cell.length_a   1.000
_cell.length_b   1.000
_cell.length_c   1.000
_cell.angle_alpha   90.00
_cell.angle_beta   90.00
_cell.angle_gamma   90.00
#
_symmetry.space_group_name_H-M   'P 1'
#
loop_
_entity.id
_entity.type
_entity.pdbx_description
1 polymer ?
#
loop_
_entity_poly.entity_id
_entity_poly.type
_entity_poly.pdbx_seq_one_letter_code
_entity_poly.pdbx_strand_id
1 'polypeptide(L)'
;MSGKQPPKQSFHPIKNEIIESEPIPGTSTTNLQNLTDLRIRNSLNTILIQPNNQDVLASSQMRPPKSDLTNFWCLVYYYEMNERVGEVFKSEWKQELNENPQLIIDGGVCASAENTRFCLGVIGNINRNPFVTKVGRSIGKGIRLNQKDENIYLESLSDSAVFVQCPLFARKNGDELATVYRLKASDASTSSSNGSSIFF
;
A
#
# COMPACT_ATOMS: atom_id res chain seq x y z
N MET A 1 -52.23 -29.10 -9.20
CA MET A 1 -50.92 -28.41 -9.37
C MET A 1 -51.20 -27.02 -9.90
N SER A 2 -51.03 -25.98 -9.09
CA SER A 2 -51.21 -24.58 -9.51
C SER A 2 -50.05 -23.77 -8.93
N GLY A 3 -49.08 -23.43 -9.78
CA GLY A 3 -47.89 -22.68 -9.41
C GLY A 3 -48.17 -21.18 -9.49
N LYS A 4 -48.00 -20.46 -8.38
CA LYS A 4 -48.06 -19.00 -8.34
C LYS A 4 -46.74 -18.42 -8.89
N GLN A 5 -46.84 -17.57 -9.92
CA GLN A 5 -45.73 -16.72 -10.37
C GLN A 5 -45.46 -15.59 -9.36
N PRO A 6 -44.19 -15.20 -9.13
CA PRO A 6 -43.85 -14.05 -8.30
C PRO A 6 -44.07 -12.71 -9.04
N PRO A 7 -44.27 -11.60 -8.32
CA PRO A 7 -44.63 -10.31 -8.92
C PRO A 7 -43.43 -9.64 -9.63
N LYS A 8 -43.70 -9.03 -10.79
CA LYS A 8 -42.75 -8.21 -11.54
C LYS A 8 -42.53 -6.86 -10.83
N GLN A 9 -41.33 -6.60 -10.34
CA GLN A 9 -40.93 -5.24 -9.92
C GLN A 9 -40.59 -4.39 -11.15
N SER A 10 -41.29 -3.28 -11.32
CA SER A 10 -41.00 -2.27 -12.33
C SER A 10 -39.87 -1.36 -11.84
N PHE A 11 -38.71 -1.40 -12.51
CA PHE A 11 -37.65 -0.44 -12.29
C PHE A 11 -37.95 0.83 -13.09
N HIS A 12 -38.24 1.93 -12.38
CA HIS A 12 -38.20 3.27 -12.98
C HIS A 12 -36.76 3.80 -12.96
N PRO A 13 -36.23 4.33 -14.07
CA PRO A 13 -34.91 4.94 -14.08
C PRO A 13 -34.93 6.24 -13.26
N ILE A 14 -34.08 6.30 -12.24
CA ILE A 14 -33.80 7.53 -11.50
C ILE A 14 -33.02 8.45 -12.45
N LYS A 15 -33.63 9.57 -12.80
CA LYS A 15 -32.94 10.66 -13.51
C LYS A 15 -31.98 11.31 -12.52
N ASN A 16 -30.67 11.13 -12.72
CA ASN A 16 -29.67 11.94 -12.03
C ASN A 16 -29.63 13.33 -12.67
N GLU A 17 -30.41 14.26 -12.13
CA GLU A 17 -30.19 15.68 -12.37
C GLU A 17 -28.91 16.10 -11.65
N ILE A 18 -27.89 16.50 -12.41
CA ILE A 18 -26.67 17.11 -11.88
C ILE A 18 -27.04 18.53 -11.49
N ILE A 19 -27.22 18.77 -10.20
CA ILE A 19 -27.22 20.12 -9.64
C ILE A 19 -25.76 20.55 -9.53
N GLU A 20 -25.30 21.42 -10.44
CA GLU A 20 -24.04 22.14 -10.29
C GLU A 20 -24.14 22.97 -8.99
N SER A 21 -23.39 22.56 -7.96
CA SER A 21 -23.20 23.36 -6.76
C SER A 21 -22.06 24.34 -6.99
N GLU A 22 -22.29 25.61 -6.69
CA GLU A 22 -21.26 26.65 -6.75
C GLU A 22 -20.06 26.32 -5.83
N PRO A 23 -18.84 26.72 -6.20
CA PRO A 23 -17.64 26.38 -5.45
C PRO A 23 -17.64 27.05 -4.08
N ILE A 24 -17.45 26.24 -3.04
CA ILE A 24 -17.29 26.66 -1.65
C ILE A 24 -16.04 27.56 -1.55
N PRO A 25 -16.15 28.82 -1.08
CA PRO A 25 -14.98 29.67 -0.87
C PRO A 25 -14.16 29.13 0.30
N GLY A 26 -13.01 28.52 -0.01
CA GLY A 26 -12.09 28.00 1.01
C GLY A 26 -11.21 26.81 0.60
N THR A 27 -11.37 26.25 -0.60
CA THR A 27 -10.41 25.27 -1.11
C THR A 27 -9.15 25.98 -1.56
N SER A 28 -8.10 25.90 -0.75
CA SER A 28 -6.74 26.25 -1.14
C SER A 28 -6.40 25.52 -2.43
N THR A 29 -6.39 26.26 -3.54
CA THR A 29 -5.75 25.83 -4.78
C THR A 29 -4.31 25.49 -4.43
N THR A 30 -3.94 24.22 -4.46
CA THR A 30 -2.54 23.81 -4.37
C THR A 30 -1.85 24.37 -5.61
N ASN A 31 -1.24 25.53 -5.41
CA ASN A 31 -0.45 26.22 -6.41
C ASN A 31 0.74 25.31 -6.72
N LEU A 32 0.77 24.72 -7.92
CA LEU A 32 1.81 23.78 -8.37
C LEU A 32 3.23 24.39 -8.44
N GLN A 33 3.43 25.62 -7.94
CA GLN A 33 4.71 26.31 -7.93
C GLN A 33 5.49 26.21 -6.60
N ASN A 34 4.93 25.62 -5.55
CA ASN A 34 5.63 25.40 -4.28
C ASN A 34 5.74 23.90 -3.95
N LEU A 35 6.63 23.19 -4.65
CA LEU A 35 7.02 21.81 -4.31
C LEU A 35 7.85 21.71 -3.01
N THR A 36 7.96 22.79 -2.24
CA THR A 36 8.58 22.81 -0.91
C THR A 36 7.68 22.21 0.19
N ASP A 37 6.39 21.96 -0.10
CA ASP A 37 5.41 21.45 0.88
C ASP A 37 5.22 19.93 0.87
N LEU A 38 5.83 19.17 -0.06
CA LEU A 38 6.26 17.83 0.32
C LEU A 38 7.49 18.05 1.21
N ARG A 39 7.24 18.19 2.52
CA ARG A 39 8.28 18.01 3.54
C ARG A 39 8.78 16.57 3.39
N ILE A 40 9.66 16.34 2.42
CA ILE A 40 10.61 15.23 2.36
C ILE A 40 11.54 15.45 3.55
N ARG A 41 11.03 15.21 4.75
CA ARG A 41 11.82 15.25 5.97
C ARG A 41 12.87 14.19 5.81
N ASN A 42 14.12 14.57 6.00
CA ASN A 42 15.32 13.74 6.15
C ASN A 42 15.16 12.32 5.62
N SER A 43 15.78 12.02 4.48
CA SER A 43 15.70 10.69 3.87
C SER A 43 15.98 9.60 4.93
N LEU A 44 14.95 8.82 5.25
CA LEU A 44 14.97 7.87 6.36
C LEU A 44 15.57 6.55 5.88
N ASN A 45 16.18 5.79 6.79
CA ASN A 45 16.59 4.42 6.49
C ASN A 45 15.45 3.43 6.77
N THR A 46 14.61 3.74 7.76
CA THR A 46 13.49 2.89 8.18
C THR A 46 12.34 3.72 8.73
N ILE A 47 11.12 3.20 8.63
CA ILE A 47 9.93 3.69 9.33
C ILE A 47 9.56 2.67 10.42
N LEU A 48 9.52 3.14 11.66
CA LEU A 48 9.02 2.36 12.80
C LEU A 48 7.54 2.65 13.02
N ILE A 49 6.70 1.68 12.70
CA ILE A 49 5.25 1.73 12.90
C ILE A 49 4.94 1.12 14.27
N GLN A 50 4.30 1.90 15.14
CA GLN A 50 3.93 1.49 16.49
C GLN A 50 2.42 1.66 16.67
N PRO A 51 1.62 0.64 16.31
CA PRO A 51 0.19 0.66 16.57
C PRO A 51 -0.08 0.70 18.07
N ASN A 52 -1.05 1.48 18.51
CA ASN A 52 -1.59 1.39 19.86
C ASN A 52 -2.89 0.56 19.88
N ASN A 53 -3.44 0.32 21.08
CA ASN A 53 -4.68 -0.45 21.24
C ASN A 53 -5.86 0.12 20.43
N GLN A 54 -5.98 1.45 20.31
CA GLN A 54 -7.05 2.07 19.52
C GLN A 54 -6.85 1.81 18.02
N ASP A 55 -5.62 1.87 17.53
CA ASP A 55 -5.30 1.57 16.13
C ASP A 55 -5.61 0.10 15.79
N VAL A 56 -5.31 -0.82 16.71
CA VAL A 56 -5.62 -2.25 16.57
C VAL A 56 -7.14 -2.48 16.56
N LEU A 57 -7.88 -1.82 17.45
CA LEU A 57 -9.35 -1.91 17.51
C LEU A 57 -10.01 -1.34 16.25
N ALA A 58 -9.56 -0.18 15.77
CA ALA A 58 -10.03 0.42 14.53
C ALA A 58 -9.74 -0.48 13.32
N SER A 59 -8.55 -1.07 13.25
CA SER A 59 -8.18 -2.00 12.17
C SER A 59 -9.00 -3.30 12.19
N SER A 60 -9.44 -3.75 13.37
CA SER A 60 -10.24 -4.97 13.53
C SER A 60 -11.64 -4.84 12.90
N GLN A 61 -12.16 -3.62 12.75
CA GLN A 61 -13.42 -3.35 12.05
C GLN A 61 -13.25 -3.28 10.52
N MET A 62 -12.03 -3.03 10.03
CA MET A 62 -11.69 -3.04 8.60
C MET A 62 -11.28 -4.43 8.09
N ARG A 63 -11.00 -5.37 8.99
CA ARG A 63 -10.76 -6.77 8.63
C ARG A 63 -12.11 -7.43 8.29
N PRO A 64 -12.17 -8.29 7.25
CA PRO A 64 -13.27 -9.24 7.13
C PRO A 64 -13.44 -9.99 8.46
N PRO A 65 -14.66 -10.38 8.86
CA PRO A 65 -14.90 -11.10 10.10
C PRO A 65 -13.89 -12.24 10.23
N LYS A 66 -13.19 -12.32 11.37
CA LYS A 66 -12.28 -13.43 11.68
C LYS A 66 -13.05 -14.72 11.46
N SER A 67 -12.78 -15.44 10.37
CA SER A 67 -12.91 -16.88 10.43
C SER A 67 -11.74 -17.34 11.28
N ASP A 68 -11.99 -18.28 12.20
CA ASP A 68 -11.03 -18.79 13.19
C ASP A 68 -9.80 -19.50 12.58
N LEU A 69 -9.57 -19.33 11.27
CA LEU A 69 -8.51 -19.90 10.44
C LEU A 69 -7.62 -18.83 9.76
N THR A 70 -7.82 -17.53 10.03
CA THR A 70 -7.04 -16.47 9.36
C THR A 70 -5.69 -16.25 10.03
N ASN A 71 -4.70 -17.09 9.69
CA ASN A 71 -3.33 -17.00 10.19
C ASN A 71 -2.51 -15.89 9.49
N PHE A 72 -3.10 -14.73 9.13
CA PHE A 72 -2.41 -13.66 8.39
C PHE A 72 -2.11 -12.44 9.27
N TRP A 73 -0.92 -11.86 9.13
CA TRP A 73 -0.50 -10.66 9.86
C TRP A 73 -0.47 -9.40 9.00
N CYS A 74 -0.35 -9.57 7.68
CA CYS A 74 -0.30 -8.49 6.71
C CYS A 74 -1.10 -8.85 5.45
N LEU A 75 -1.89 -7.90 4.95
CA LEU A 75 -2.57 -7.96 3.66
C LEU A 75 -1.97 -6.87 2.76
N VAL A 76 -1.58 -7.24 1.54
CA VAL A 76 -1.00 -6.29 0.58
C VAL A 76 -1.87 -6.24 -0.67
N TYR A 77 -2.19 -5.01 -1.07
CA TYR A 77 -2.93 -4.70 -2.27
C TYR A 77 -2.00 -3.94 -3.20
N TYR A 78 -1.80 -4.44 -4.42
CA TYR A 78 -0.94 -3.80 -5.40
C TYR A 78 -1.76 -2.99 -6.40
N TYR A 79 -1.26 -1.82 -6.76
CA TYR A 79 -1.88 -0.89 -7.70
C TYR A 79 -0.87 -0.45 -8.74
N GLU A 80 -1.35 -0.31 -9.99
CA GLU A 80 -0.64 0.39 -11.05
C GLU A 80 -1.45 1.62 -11.41
N MET A 81 -0.89 2.80 -11.12
CA MET A 81 -1.62 4.05 -11.20
C MET A 81 -2.89 4.01 -10.31
N ASN A 82 -4.08 4.02 -10.91
CA ASN A 82 -5.37 3.99 -10.23
C ASN A 82 -6.07 2.62 -10.32
N GLU A 83 -5.44 1.63 -10.93
CA GLU A 83 -6.00 0.29 -11.11
C GLU A 83 -5.43 -0.67 -10.07
N ARG A 84 -6.30 -1.41 -9.37
CA ARG A 84 -5.87 -2.52 -8.52
C ARG A 84 -5.50 -3.71 -9.41
N VAL A 85 -4.29 -4.24 -9.24
CA VAL A 85 -3.76 -5.31 -10.08
C VAL A 85 -3.43 -6.54 -9.24
N GLY A 86 -3.88 -7.71 -9.71
CA GLY A 86 -3.61 -9.00 -9.07
C GLY A 86 -4.47 -9.28 -7.84
N GLU A 87 -4.20 -10.43 -7.22
CA GLU A 87 -4.89 -10.87 -6.00
C GLU A 87 -4.35 -10.15 -4.74
N VAL A 88 -5.13 -10.18 -3.65
CA VAL A 88 -4.61 -9.71 -2.35
C VAL A 88 -3.54 -10.69 -1.89
N PHE A 89 -2.32 -10.21 -1.67
CA PHE A 89 -1.29 -11.03 -1.06
C PHE A 89 -1.54 -11.11 0.46
N LYS A 90 -1.48 -12.31 1.01
CA LYS A 90 -1.76 -12.56 2.43
C LYS A 90 -0.51 -13.16 3.07
N SER A 91 0.16 -12.40 3.93
CA SER A 91 1.35 -12.89 4.63
C SER A 91 0.97 -13.55 5.94
N GLU A 92 1.44 -14.78 6.13
CA GLU A 92 1.06 -15.64 7.26
C GLU A 92 1.93 -15.40 8.50
N TRP A 93 1.33 -15.52 9.69
CA TRP A 93 2.05 -15.62 10.95
C TRP A 93 2.80 -16.96 10.94
N LYS A 94 4.13 -16.92 10.90
CA LYS A 94 4.95 -18.11 11.12
C LYS A 94 4.86 -18.49 12.59
N GLN A 95 4.07 -19.51 12.92
CA GLN A 95 3.92 -19.99 14.31
C GLN A 95 4.92 -21.10 14.67
N GLU A 96 5.67 -21.63 13.69
CA GLU A 96 6.38 -22.91 13.89
C GLU A 96 7.83 -22.79 14.35
N LEU A 97 8.42 -21.61 14.35
CA LEU A 97 9.72 -21.33 14.95
C LEU A 97 9.64 -19.98 15.67
N ASN A 98 10.46 -19.75 16.69
CA ASN A 98 10.58 -18.48 17.45
C ASN A 98 11.10 -17.29 16.60
N GLU A 99 10.64 -17.19 15.35
CA GLU A 99 11.03 -16.21 14.37
C GLU A 99 9.92 -15.19 14.20
N ASN A 100 10.34 -13.93 14.24
CA ASN A 100 9.53 -12.77 13.95
C ASN A 100 9.01 -12.83 12.49
N PRO A 101 7.70 -12.61 12.23
CA PRO A 101 7.15 -12.57 10.87
C PRO A 101 7.83 -11.51 10.00
N GLN A 102 8.16 -11.89 8.77
CA GLN A 102 8.78 -11.01 7.79
C GLN A 102 8.10 -11.15 6.42
N LEU A 103 7.93 -10.02 5.74
CA LEU A 103 7.46 -9.94 4.36
C LEU A 103 8.42 -9.09 3.51
N ILE A 104 8.87 -9.65 2.38
CA ILE A 104 9.59 -8.92 1.34
C ILE A 104 8.62 -8.61 0.20
N ILE A 105 8.59 -7.36 -0.28
CA ILE A 105 7.83 -6.95 -1.46
C ILE A 105 8.82 -6.41 -2.48
N ASP A 106 8.96 -7.05 -3.64
CA ASP A 106 10.02 -6.74 -4.59
C ASP A 106 9.58 -6.81 -6.07
N GLY A 107 10.48 -6.40 -6.98
CA GLY A 107 10.25 -6.43 -8.43
C GLY A 107 10.67 -7.74 -9.09
N GLY A 108 10.95 -8.79 -8.31
CA GLY A 108 11.42 -10.08 -8.81
C GLY A 108 10.34 -10.88 -9.54
N VAL A 109 10.71 -12.08 -10.00
CA VAL A 109 9.83 -13.00 -10.74
C VAL A 109 9.63 -14.35 -10.03
N CYS A 110 10.04 -14.47 -8.77
CA CYS A 110 10.02 -15.73 -8.02
C CYS A 110 9.23 -15.56 -6.72
N ALA A 111 7.93 -15.87 -6.76
CA ALA A 111 7.11 -15.90 -5.56
C ALA A 111 7.62 -16.96 -4.55
N SER A 112 7.46 -16.67 -3.25
CA SER A 112 7.78 -17.64 -2.19
C SER A 112 6.61 -18.60 -1.97
N ALA A 113 6.91 -19.89 -1.80
CA ALA A 113 5.92 -20.89 -1.41
C ALA A 113 5.35 -20.65 0.00
N GLU A 114 6.09 -19.92 0.85
CA GLU A 114 5.75 -19.67 2.25
C GLU A 114 5.01 -18.34 2.49
N ASN A 115 4.55 -17.64 1.45
CA ASN A 115 3.88 -16.34 1.58
C ASN A 115 4.72 -15.27 2.34
N THR A 116 6.04 -15.38 2.26
CA THR A 116 7.01 -14.43 2.84
C THR A 116 7.60 -13.43 1.84
N ARG A 117 7.34 -13.63 0.55
CA ARG A 117 7.89 -12.81 -0.54
C ARG A 117 6.84 -12.57 -1.60
N PHE A 118 6.44 -11.31 -1.75
CA PHE A 118 5.50 -10.85 -2.76
C PHE A 118 6.25 -10.20 -3.92
N CYS A 119 6.26 -10.90 -5.06
CA CYS A 119 6.96 -10.46 -6.27
C CYS A 119 5.99 -9.77 -7.22
N LEU A 120 6.21 -8.49 -7.48
CA LEU A 120 5.37 -7.69 -8.37
C LEU A 120 5.65 -7.98 -9.86
N GLY A 121 6.83 -8.50 -10.18
CA GLY A 121 7.23 -8.79 -11.57
C GLY A 121 6.46 -9.94 -12.22
N VAL A 122 5.82 -10.82 -11.44
CA VAL A 122 4.94 -11.89 -11.98
C VAL A 122 3.49 -11.46 -12.16
N ILE A 123 3.10 -10.30 -11.63
CA ILE A 123 1.71 -9.85 -11.71
C ILE A 123 1.45 -9.34 -13.13
N GLY A 124 0.51 -9.96 -13.82
CA GLY A 124 0.07 -9.52 -15.14
C GLY A 124 -0.89 -8.33 -15.06
N ASN A 125 -0.72 -7.37 -15.97
CA ASN A 125 -1.70 -6.32 -16.22
C ASN A 125 -1.75 -6.04 -17.73
N ILE A 126 -2.92 -6.22 -18.35
CA ILE A 126 -3.12 -5.98 -19.79
C ILE A 126 -3.06 -4.48 -20.14
N ASN A 127 -3.36 -3.60 -19.17
CA ASN A 127 -3.35 -2.15 -19.35
C ASN A 127 -1.97 -1.54 -19.06
N ARG A 128 -0.95 -2.37 -18.81
CA ARG A 128 0.38 -1.91 -18.43
C ARG A 128 1.03 -1.14 -19.57
N ASN A 129 1.29 0.14 -19.32
CA ASN A 129 2.00 1.00 -20.27
C ASN A 129 3.53 0.93 -20.06
N PRO A 130 4.33 1.38 -21.05
CA PRO A 130 5.79 1.31 -20.97
C PRO A 130 6.41 2.08 -19.79
N PHE A 131 5.76 3.16 -19.32
CA PHE A 131 6.23 3.91 -18.15
C PHE A 131 6.09 3.08 -16.87
N VAL A 132 4.94 2.43 -16.67
CA VAL A 132 4.71 1.51 -15.55
C VAL A 132 5.69 0.34 -15.61
N THR A 133 5.95 -0.23 -16.80
CA THR A 133 6.97 -1.28 -16.96
C THR A 133 8.36 -0.78 -16.54
N LYS A 134 8.74 0.44 -16.93
CA LYS A 134 10.02 1.03 -16.57
C LYS A 134 10.15 1.23 -15.06
N VAL A 135 9.12 1.76 -14.40
CA VAL A 135 9.08 1.93 -12.94
C VAL A 135 9.10 0.57 -12.24
N GLY A 136 8.33 -0.41 -12.71
CA GLY A 136 8.30 -1.77 -12.16
C GLY A 136 9.67 -2.45 -12.16
N ARG A 137 10.48 -2.23 -13.21
CA ARG A 137 11.88 -2.71 -13.26
C ARG A 137 12.79 -2.02 -12.24
N SER A 138 12.50 -0.77 -11.88
CA SER A 138 13.30 -0.02 -10.90
C SER A 138 13.06 -0.46 -9.45
N ILE A 139 12.01 -1.25 -9.19
CA ILE A 139 11.70 -1.77 -7.85
C ILE A 139 12.86 -2.56 -7.28
N GLY A 140 13.51 -3.40 -8.09
CA GLY A 140 14.65 -4.20 -7.67
C GLY A 140 14.30 -5.07 -6.45
N LYS A 141 15.08 -4.95 -5.37
CA LYS A 141 14.87 -5.66 -4.10
C LYS A 141 13.69 -5.12 -3.26
N GLY A 142 13.13 -3.97 -3.64
CA GLY A 142 11.91 -3.41 -3.06
C GLY A 142 12.02 -3.05 -1.57
N ILE A 143 11.07 -3.53 -0.76
CA ILE A 143 10.96 -3.23 0.68
C ILE A 143 10.86 -4.49 1.53
N ARG A 144 11.19 -4.34 2.81
CA ARG A 144 10.99 -5.35 3.85
C ARG A 144 10.13 -4.80 4.96
N LEU A 145 9.09 -5.57 5.31
CA LEU A 145 8.34 -5.43 6.55
C LEU A 145 8.81 -6.52 7.51
N ASN A 146 9.22 -6.12 8.71
CA ASN A 146 9.59 -7.04 9.78
C ASN A 146 8.78 -6.73 11.03
N GLN A 147 8.03 -7.71 11.51
CA GLN A 147 7.27 -7.59 12.74
C GLN A 147 8.19 -7.98 13.89
N LYS A 148 8.36 -7.11 14.89
CA LYS A 148 9.12 -7.44 16.09
C LYS A 148 8.41 -6.87 17.31
N ASP A 149 8.11 -7.76 18.25
CA ASP A 149 7.31 -7.48 19.46
C ASP A 149 5.88 -7.06 19.10
N GLU A 150 5.53 -5.78 19.24
CA GLU A 150 4.25 -5.20 18.77
C GLU A 150 4.46 -4.19 17.64
N ASN A 151 5.71 -4.02 17.18
CA ASN A 151 6.09 -3.00 16.22
C ASN A 151 6.32 -3.60 14.84
N ILE A 152 6.18 -2.75 13.81
CA ILE A 152 6.50 -3.10 12.44
C ILE A 152 7.59 -2.16 11.94
N TYR A 153 8.67 -2.76 11.44
CA TYR A 153 9.79 -2.06 10.82
C TYR A 153 9.64 -2.15 9.31
N LEU A 154 9.57 -1.00 8.66
CA LEU A 154 9.58 -0.89 7.21
C LEU A 154 10.93 -0.37 6.77
N GLU A 155 11.60 -1.12 5.90
CA GLU A 155 12.94 -0.82 5.40
C GLU A 155 12.96 -0.85 3.86
N SER A 156 13.69 0.08 3.26
CA SER A 156 13.97 0.07 1.84
C SER A 156 15.17 -0.80 1.53
N LEU A 157 14.98 -1.80 0.66
CA LEU A 157 16.04 -2.64 0.10
C LEU A 157 16.39 -2.24 -1.33
N SER A 158 15.58 -1.37 -1.94
CA SER A 158 15.70 -0.96 -3.34
C SER A 158 16.87 -0.01 -3.56
N ASP A 159 17.44 -0.04 -4.76
CA ASP A 159 18.42 0.96 -5.23
C ASP A 159 17.74 2.29 -5.63
N SER A 160 16.41 2.29 -5.70
CA SER A 160 15.56 3.47 -5.89
C SER A 160 14.96 3.92 -4.56
N ALA A 161 14.67 5.22 -4.44
CA ALA A 161 14.00 5.73 -3.25
C ALA A 161 12.55 5.24 -3.18
N VAL A 162 12.08 5.00 -1.96
CA VAL A 162 10.71 4.55 -1.68
C VAL A 162 9.95 5.64 -0.94
N PHE A 163 8.71 5.90 -1.36
CA PHE A 163 7.82 6.90 -0.77
C PHE A 163 6.69 6.21 -0.02
N VAL A 164 6.52 6.57 1.25
CA VAL A 164 5.58 5.91 2.17
C VAL A 164 4.70 6.94 2.83
N GLN A 165 3.39 6.77 2.69
CA GLN A 165 2.42 7.46 3.53
C GLN A 165 2.06 6.55 4.72
N CYS A 166 2.36 7.00 5.94
CA CYS A 166 2.08 6.23 7.15
C CYS A 166 1.44 7.12 8.22
N PRO A 167 0.10 7.12 8.37
CA PRO A 167 -0.60 7.95 9.35
C PRO A 167 -0.16 7.71 10.80
N LEU A 168 0.22 6.48 11.15
CA LEU A 168 0.71 6.14 12.49
C LEU A 168 2.06 6.79 12.79
N PHE A 169 2.98 6.73 11.82
CA PHE A 169 4.28 7.37 11.93
C PHE A 169 4.16 8.90 11.90
N ALA A 170 3.27 9.43 11.05
CA ALA A 170 2.99 10.85 10.97
C ALA A 170 2.46 11.41 12.28
N ARG A 171 1.43 10.78 12.85
CA ARG A 171 0.86 11.17 14.15
C ARG A 171 1.91 11.18 15.25
N LYS A 172 2.78 10.15 15.30
CA LYS A 172 3.86 10.06 16.29
C LYS A 172 4.87 11.22 16.17
N ASN A 173 5.13 11.69 14.96
CA ASN A 173 6.06 12.79 14.69
C ASN A 173 5.41 14.19 14.73
N GLY A 174 4.10 14.29 14.98
CA GLY A 174 3.38 15.55 14.97
C GLY A 174 3.08 16.09 13.57
N ASP A 175 2.95 15.20 12.59
CA ASP A 175 2.82 15.52 11.17
C ASP A 175 1.40 15.35 10.69
N GLU A 176 1.05 16.00 9.58
CA GLU A 176 -0.22 15.75 8.91
C GLU A 176 -0.31 14.28 8.48
N LEU A 177 -1.47 13.66 8.67
CA LEU A 177 -1.66 12.23 8.37
C LEU A 177 -1.43 11.90 6.88
N ALA A 178 -1.55 12.90 6.01
CA ALA A 178 -1.29 12.78 4.58
C ALA A 178 0.20 12.84 4.21
N THR A 179 1.10 13.10 5.16
CA THR A 179 2.54 13.25 4.92
C THR A 179 3.14 12.00 4.26
N VAL A 180 3.94 12.23 3.22
CA VAL A 180 4.70 11.19 2.51
C VAL A 180 6.18 11.28 2.91
N TYR A 181 6.72 10.18 3.44
CA TYR A 181 8.11 10.06 3.85
C TYR A 181 8.93 9.40 2.74
N ARG A 182 10.14 9.91 2.53
CA ARG A 182 11.10 9.32 1.60
C ARG A 182 12.09 8.44 2.36
N LEU A 183 12.14 7.17 2.00
CA LEU A 183 13.19 6.25 2.39
C LEU A 183 14.35 6.32 1.39
N LYS A 184 15.58 6.28 1.91
CA LYS A 184 16.80 6.21 1.07
C LYS A 184 16.80 4.93 0.24
N ALA A 185 17.45 5.01 -0.91
CA ALA A 185 17.95 3.81 -1.58
C ALA A 185 18.91 3.09 -0.64
N SER A 186 18.92 1.75 -0.67
CA SER A 186 19.87 0.99 0.14
C SER A 186 21.29 1.26 -0.36
N ASP A 187 22.22 1.54 0.56
CA ASP A 187 23.64 1.78 0.25
C ASP A 187 24.35 0.45 -0.06
N ALA A 188 23.86 -0.31 -1.04
CA ALA A 188 24.53 -1.49 -1.55
C ALA A 188 25.54 -1.06 -2.63
N SER A 189 26.66 -0.45 -2.21
CA SER A 189 27.90 -0.23 -2.97
C SER A 189 27.75 0.15 -4.47
N THR A 190 27.96 1.43 -4.77
CA THR A 190 28.46 1.95 -6.06
C THR A 190 27.91 1.29 -7.33
N SER A 191 26.74 1.73 -7.81
CA SER A 191 26.55 1.83 -9.25
C SER A 191 25.65 3.02 -9.58
N SER A 192 26.21 3.93 -10.37
CA SER A 192 25.54 5.11 -10.89
C SER A 192 24.42 4.72 -11.85
N SER A 193 23.17 5.05 -11.51
CA SER A 193 22.17 5.36 -12.55
C SER A 193 20.97 6.09 -11.96
N ASN A 194 20.70 7.28 -12.51
CA ASN A 194 19.45 8.04 -12.54
C ASN A 194 18.34 7.53 -11.60
N GLY A 195 18.21 8.20 -10.44
CA GLY A 195 17.28 7.85 -9.39
C GLY A 195 15.84 7.82 -9.88
N SER A 196 15.31 6.61 -10.04
CA SER A 196 13.86 6.38 -10.11
C SER A 196 13.30 6.43 -8.69
N SER A 197 12.04 6.82 -8.58
CA SER A 197 11.30 6.91 -7.31
C SER A 197 10.12 5.97 -7.39
N ILE A 198 9.90 5.16 -6.35
CA ILE A 198 8.81 4.18 -6.30
C ILE A 198 7.85 4.55 -5.17
N PHE A 199 6.56 4.50 -5.47
CA PHE A 199 5.49 4.65 -4.49
C PHE A 199 4.92 3.26 -4.19
N PHE A 200 4.74 2.96 -2.91
CA PHE A 200 4.04 1.76 -2.43
C PHE A 200 2.79 2.17 -1.66
#